data_AF-A0A965BRD7-F1
#
_entry.id   AF-A0A965BRD7-F1
#
_cell.length_a   1.000
_cell.length_b   1.000
_cell.length_c   1.000
_cell.angle_alpha   90.00
_cell.angle_beta   90.00
_cell.angle_gamma   90.00
#
_symmetry.space_group_name_H-M   'P 1'
#
loop_
_entity.id
_entity.type
_entity.pdbx_description
1 polymer ?
#
loop_
_entity_poly.entity_id
_entity_poly.type
_entity_poly.pdbx_seq_one_letter_code
_entity_poly.pdbx_strand_id
1 'polypeptide(L)'
;VLQMRTKKSTDEFFFNVTGSTGMVQNVAFKDGLHMSGGDTDWLGIDDGWRDKSTALQNATANSQELRKYSPFSQVGIPQEQLDEVGRSFNNQYTPELKELPPNASLTLSTGNFHDIGDSGAKINYLAAVNYSNSWDTDVIERNSWVPGTDGLMHFDGLTWTGTEHSIDTSGIFTTGVDFNFNHNVRLTSVVLRKTDNLVGRATGFVEDSLDVELNESRWIERELFSNQIQGDHYFPELNELTVNWRLSKINAERDAPDERIYRRDNGEFSSRVDGNLRNWSTLDDEVRDVGLDLSMTFYGGPAGSTITTRAGYMHVEKERESEIRRFGFAFAGAAANDVELLLRPLEEILVPANIVSNGFTIREITRPTDNYQAQNTLDAVYGEVEFNFLFRPGIGSRASQETDKLLPSASLTYIAGDHQFRLGYSQTVSRPDFRELSPAAFTNPINGRDVIGNPNLKITELENFDLRWEWYFGFSDYVSAGLFYKEFTNPIEASIVGLQATGLSGGWISQRHR
;
A
#
# COMPACT_ATOMS: atom_id res chain seq x y z
N VAL A 1 0.58 -11.25 -9.23
CA VAL A 1 1.32 -10.55 -10.31
C VAL A 1 0.32 -9.79 -11.16
N LEU A 2 0.24 -8.47 -11.00
CA LEU A 2 -0.61 -7.63 -11.84
C LEU A 2 0.14 -7.44 -13.17
N GLN A 3 -0.24 -8.21 -14.20
CA GLN A 3 0.40 -8.12 -15.51
C GLN A 3 -0.19 -6.92 -16.26
N MET A 4 0.35 -5.74 -16.03
CA MET A 4 -0.03 -4.53 -16.78
C MET A 4 0.40 -4.69 -18.24
N ARG A 5 -0.56 -4.84 -19.15
CA ARG A 5 -0.30 -4.87 -20.60
C ARG A 5 -0.55 -3.48 -21.18
N THR A 6 0.53 -2.74 -21.43
CA THR A 6 0.49 -1.45 -22.14
C THR A 6 0.36 -1.68 -23.65
N LYS A 7 -0.14 -0.66 -24.38
CA LYS A 7 -0.33 -0.73 -25.84
C LYS A 7 0.99 -1.12 -26.53
N LYS A 8 0.94 -2.11 -27.42
CA LYS A 8 2.16 -2.68 -28.04
C LYS A 8 2.92 -1.68 -28.94
N SER A 9 2.24 -0.83 -29.68
CA SER A 9 2.90 0.14 -30.56
C SER A 9 2.01 1.36 -30.80
N THR A 10 2.61 2.42 -31.31
CA THR A 10 1.93 3.60 -31.83
C THR A 10 2.11 3.59 -33.33
N ASP A 11 1.02 3.53 -34.09
CA ASP A 11 1.10 3.37 -35.55
C ASP A 11 1.09 4.73 -36.28
N GLU A 12 1.05 5.84 -35.52
CA GLU A 12 1.17 7.22 -35.99
C GLU A 12 1.63 8.13 -34.84
N PHE A 13 2.16 9.31 -35.20
CA PHE A 13 2.45 10.35 -34.23
C PHE A 13 1.15 10.85 -33.59
N PHE A 14 1.17 10.99 -32.26
CA PHE A 14 0.11 11.71 -31.56
C PHE A 14 0.67 12.60 -30.44
N PHE A 15 -0.12 13.61 -30.10
CA PHE A 15 0.06 14.44 -28.92
C PHE A 15 -1.32 14.80 -28.38
N ASN A 16 -1.63 14.33 -27.17
CA ASN A 16 -2.92 14.56 -26.52
C ASN A 16 -2.73 15.36 -25.23
N VAL A 17 -3.63 16.30 -25.00
CA VAL A 17 -3.76 17.07 -23.77
C VAL A 17 -5.18 16.88 -23.25
N THR A 18 -5.31 16.35 -22.04
CA THR A 18 -6.60 16.17 -21.38
C THR A 18 -6.58 16.94 -20.07
N GLY A 19 -7.47 17.91 -19.91
CA GLY A 19 -7.73 18.58 -18.64
C GLY A 19 -9.09 18.19 -18.10
N SER A 20 -9.20 18.00 -16.79
CA SER A 20 -10.48 17.79 -16.11
C SER A 20 -10.60 18.63 -14.85
N THR A 21 -11.84 18.95 -14.49
CA THR A 21 -12.17 19.56 -13.20
C THR A 21 -13.39 18.87 -12.62
N GLY A 22 -13.44 18.73 -11.30
CA GLY A 22 -14.50 18.03 -10.59
C GLY A 22 -14.91 18.78 -9.31
N MET A 23 -16.18 18.67 -8.94
CA MET A 23 -16.70 19.23 -7.69
C MET A 23 -17.29 18.11 -6.86
N VAL A 24 -16.85 18.01 -5.61
CA VAL A 24 -17.44 17.10 -4.62
C VAL A 24 -18.42 17.89 -3.76
N GLN A 25 -19.64 17.37 -3.64
CA GLN A 25 -20.69 18.00 -2.84
C GLN A 25 -20.24 18.10 -1.38
N ASN A 26 -20.47 19.27 -0.76
CA ASN A 26 -20.05 19.58 0.62
C ASN A 26 -18.53 19.68 0.85
N VAL A 27 -17.71 19.66 -0.21
CA VAL A 27 -16.25 19.85 -0.12
C VAL A 27 -15.83 21.08 -0.93
N ALA A 28 -16.12 21.11 -2.23
CA ALA A 28 -15.71 22.23 -3.09
C ALA A 28 -16.39 23.54 -2.64
N PHE A 29 -15.59 24.60 -2.47
CA PHE A 29 -16.00 25.91 -1.98
C PHE A 29 -16.64 25.88 -0.57
N LYS A 30 -16.22 24.92 0.26
CA LYS A 30 -16.55 24.83 1.68
C LYS A 30 -15.28 24.91 2.51
N ASP A 31 -15.45 25.31 3.76
CA ASP A 31 -14.36 25.35 4.72
C ASP A 31 -13.97 23.92 5.12
N GLY A 32 -12.71 23.57 4.89
CA GLY A 32 -12.07 22.35 5.36
C GLY A 32 -10.99 22.64 6.39
N LEU A 33 -10.61 21.61 7.15
CA LEU A 33 -9.48 21.68 8.08
C LEU A 33 -8.17 21.74 7.30
N HIS A 34 -7.30 22.65 7.69
CA HIS A 34 -6.02 22.88 7.03
C HIS A 34 -4.93 23.19 8.05
N MET A 35 -3.72 22.70 7.79
CA MET A 35 -2.50 23.08 8.50
C MET A 35 -1.45 23.57 7.50
N SER A 36 -0.72 24.62 7.86
CA SER A 36 0.38 25.14 7.05
C SER A 36 1.48 24.09 6.85
N GLY A 37 2.03 24.07 5.64
CA GLY A 37 3.07 23.15 5.19
C GLY A 37 4.14 23.85 4.34
N GLY A 38 4.90 23.07 3.58
CA GLY A 38 6.03 23.55 2.77
C GLY A 38 5.60 24.26 1.48
N ASP A 39 6.57 24.91 0.82
CA ASP A 39 6.36 25.68 -0.41
C ASP A 39 6.09 24.78 -1.63
N THR A 40 6.50 23.51 -1.57
CA THR A 40 6.30 22.51 -2.61
C THR A 40 5.14 21.55 -2.35
N ASP A 41 4.33 21.81 -1.31
CA ASP A 41 3.18 20.98 -0.98
C ASP A 41 2.20 20.83 -2.14
N TRP A 42 2.05 21.86 -2.99
CA TRP A 42 1.18 21.82 -4.18
C TRP A 42 1.66 20.85 -5.28
N LEU A 43 2.93 20.43 -5.24
CA LEU A 43 3.49 19.36 -6.06
C LEU A 43 3.37 17.98 -5.39
N GLY A 44 2.93 17.94 -4.14
CA GLY A 44 2.94 16.74 -3.30
C GLY A 44 4.35 16.36 -2.86
N ILE A 45 5.24 17.34 -2.68
CA ILE A 45 6.64 17.14 -2.27
C ILE A 45 6.92 17.95 -1.01
N ASP A 46 7.39 17.30 0.05
CA ASP A 46 7.93 17.96 1.24
C ASP A 46 9.31 18.55 0.90
N ASP A 47 9.50 19.81 1.26
CA ASP A 47 10.76 20.55 1.10
C ASP A 47 11.65 20.50 2.36
N GLY A 48 11.32 19.61 3.30
CA GLY A 48 11.94 19.52 4.62
C GLY A 48 11.17 20.29 5.70
N TRP A 49 10.03 20.92 5.40
CA TRP A 49 9.18 21.57 6.41
C TRP A 49 8.80 20.64 7.57
N ARG A 50 8.69 19.33 7.28
CA ARG A 50 8.28 18.27 8.21
C ARG A 50 9.47 17.45 8.72
N ASP A 51 10.69 17.80 8.36
CA ASP A 51 11.87 17.07 8.80
C ASP A 51 12.10 17.14 10.31
N LYS A 52 12.77 16.11 10.82
CA LYS A 52 13.33 16.14 12.17
C LYS A 52 14.25 17.36 12.28
N SER A 53 14.14 18.14 13.36
CA SER A 53 15.05 19.26 13.60
C SER A 53 16.50 18.78 13.67
N THR A 54 17.45 19.66 13.35
CA THR A 54 18.89 19.33 13.45
C THR A 54 19.28 18.87 14.86
N ALA A 55 18.68 19.46 15.90
CA ALA A 55 18.89 19.04 17.29
C ALA A 55 18.40 17.60 17.52
N LEU A 56 17.21 17.24 17.02
CA LEU A 56 16.68 15.89 17.12
C LEU A 56 17.51 14.89 16.32
N GLN A 57 17.91 15.23 15.10
CA GLN A 57 18.78 14.39 14.27
C GLN A 57 20.10 14.09 14.96
N ASN A 58 20.77 15.12 15.51
CA ASN A 58 22.03 14.95 16.24
C ASN A 58 21.87 14.12 17.51
N ALA A 59 20.79 14.35 18.28
CA ALA A 59 20.52 13.63 19.52
C ALA A 59 20.13 12.15 19.30
N THR A 60 19.67 11.81 18.10
CA THR A 60 19.24 10.46 17.72
C THR A 60 20.16 9.78 16.71
N ALA A 61 21.28 10.41 16.40
CA ALA A 61 22.28 9.89 15.47
C ALA A 61 22.81 8.52 15.93
N ASN A 62 23.22 7.67 14.97
CA ASN A 62 23.70 6.32 15.24
C ASN A 62 22.70 5.44 16.02
N SER A 63 21.40 5.64 15.76
CA SER A 63 20.31 4.90 16.41
C SER A 63 20.25 5.09 17.93
N GLN A 64 20.75 6.22 18.43
CA GLN A 64 20.64 6.58 19.84
C GLN A 64 19.18 6.85 20.21
N GLU A 65 18.72 6.21 21.28
CA GLU A 65 17.39 6.42 21.87
C GLU A 65 17.36 7.76 22.64
N LEU A 66 16.35 8.58 22.38
CA LEU A 66 16.12 9.86 23.07
C LEU A 66 15.53 9.61 24.47
N ARG A 67 16.41 9.24 25.41
CA ARG A 67 16.06 8.99 26.82
C ARG A 67 16.90 9.80 27.78
N LYS A 68 16.34 10.09 28.97
CA LYS A 68 17.04 10.80 30.04
C LYS A 68 18.29 10.05 30.49
N TYR A 69 19.39 10.79 30.66
CA TYR A 69 20.64 10.27 31.19
C TYR A 69 20.45 9.67 32.59
N SER A 70 20.90 8.43 32.76
CA SER A 70 20.97 7.75 34.05
C SER A 70 22.41 7.74 34.55
N PRO A 71 22.72 8.39 35.69
CA PRO A 71 24.05 8.35 36.29
C PRO A 71 24.53 6.94 36.66
N PHE A 72 23.62 5.99 36.85
CA PHE A 72 23.93 4.61 37.21
C PHE A 72 24.38 3.78 36.01
N SER A 73 23.66 3.88 34.88
CA SER A 73 24.04 3.15 33.67
C SER A 73 25.01 3.92 32.78
N GLN A 74 25.20 5.22 33.03
CA GLN A 74 25.95 6.15 32.17
C GLN A 74 25.42 6.20 30.73
N VAL A 75 24.14 5.88 30.54
CA VAL A 75 23.47 5.91 29.23
C VAL A 75 22.33 6.92 29.24
N GLY A 76 22.15 7.60 28.12
CA GLY A 76 21.08 8.56 27.86
C GLY A 76 21.63 9.95 27.61
N ILE A 77 20.74 10.93 27.52
CA ILE A 77 21.02 12.28 27.08
C ILE A 77 20.85 13.25 28.27
N PRO A 78 21.80 14.17 28.50
CA PRO A 78 21.67 15.18 29.54
C PRO A 78 20.38 15.99 29.41
N GLN A 79 19.79 16.40 30.54
CA GLN A 79 18.52 17.14 30.54
C GLN A 79 18.59 18.42 29.69
N GLU A 80 19.70 19.15 29.72
CA GLU A 80 19.88 20.37 28.93
C GLU A 80 19.74 20.10 27.42
N GLN A 81 20.31 19.00 26.94
CA GLN A 81 20.21 18.60 25.54
C GLN A 81 18.80 18.08 25.20
N LEU A 82 18.11 17.41 26.14
CA LEU A 82 16.69 17.07 25.95
C LEU A 82 15.80 18.31 25.86
N ASP A 83 16.07 19.34 26.68
CA ASP A 83 15.33 20.60 26.64
C ASP A 83 15.59 21.32 25.30
N GLU A 84 16.83 21.35 24.80
CA GLU A 84 17.18 21.87 23.47
C GLU A 84 16.45 21.13 22.35
N VAL A 85 16.46 19.80 22.38
CA VAL A 85 15.73 18.98 21.40
C VAL A 85 14.24 19.29 21.48
N GLY A 86 13.62 19.30 22.66
CA GLY A 86 12.20 19.59 22.80
C GLY A 86 11.80 20.96 22.25
N ARG A 87 12.65 21.98 22.46
CA ARG A 87 12.43 23.35 21.97
C ARG A 87 12.55 23.51 20.46
N SER A 88 13.20 22.56 19.79
CA SER A 88 13.50 22.64 18.36
C SER A 88 12.37 22.16 17.45
N PHE A 89 11.31 21.57 18.01
CA PHE A 89 10.16 21.08 17.25
C PHE A 89 9.33 22.24 16.69
N ASN A 90 8.82 22.09 15.46
CA ASN A 90 7.85 23.03 14.89
C ASN A 90 6.59 23.06 15.77
N ASN A 91 6.29 24.21 16.37
CA ASN A 91 5.19 24.40 17.32
C ASN A 91 3.93 24.91 16.61
N GLN A 92 3.33 24.07 15.77
CA GLN A 92 2.08 24.33 15.06
C GLN A 92 1.14 23.13 15.25
N TYR A 93 0.01 23.31 15.90
CA TYR A 93 -0.88 22.22 16.30
C TYR A 93 -2.32 22.50 15.93
N THR A 94 -2.75 23.76 15.96
CA THR A 94 -4.13 24.18 15.77
C THR A 94 -4.46 24.24 14.27
N PRO A 95 -5.42 23.44 13.78
CA PRO A 95 -5.92 23.56 12.41
C PRO A 95 -6.67 24.87 12.18
N GLU A 96 -6.53 25.40 10.97
CA GLU A 96 -7.31 26.53 10.47
C GLU A 96 -8.41 26.03 9.54
N LEU A 97 -9.49 26.81 9.40
CA LEU A 97 -10.51 26.58 8.38
C LEU A 97 -10.16 27.36 7.11
N LYS A 98 -10.12 26.69 5.96
CA LYS A 98 -9.90 27.32 4.65
C LYS A 98 -10.89 26.79 3.62
N GLU A 99 -11.32 27.69 2.72
CA GLU A 99 -12.15 27.31 1.58
C GLU A 99 -11.38 26.39 0.62
N LEU A 100 -11.96 25.24 0.29
CA LEU A 100 -11.32 24.21 -0.54
C LEU A 100 -11.61 24.44 -2.04
N PRO A 101 -10.58 24.35 -2.92
CA PRO A 101 -10.79 24.49 -4.36
C PRO A 101 -11.46 23.25 -4.98
N PRO A 102 -11.99 23.34 -6.22
CA PRO A 102 -12.44 22.17 -6.95
C PRO A 102 -11.25 21.27 -7.34
N ASN A 103 -11.54 20.00 -7.56
CA ASN A 103 -10.55 19.04 -8.02
C ASN A 103 -10.14 19.36 -9.46
N ALA A 104 -8.89 19.10 -9.81
CA ALA A 104 -8.35 19.33 -11.14
C ALA A 104 -7.35 18.25 -11.54
N SER A 105 -7.31 17.91 -12.83
CA SER A 105 -6.26 17.06 -13.38
C SER A 105 -5.82 17.49 -14.77
N LEU A 106 -4.56 17.21 -15.08
CA LEU A 106 -3.94 17.42 -16.38
C LEU A 106 -3.16 16.17 -16.79
N THR A 107 -3.48 15.63 -17.96
CA THR A 107 -2.73 14.54 -18.59
C THR A 107 -2.15 15.02 -19.91
N LEU A 108 -0.85 14.82 -20.09
CA LEU A 108 -0.12 15.02 -21.34
C LEU A 108 0.34 13.65 -21.85
N SER A 109 0.14 13.35 -23.13
CA SER A 109 0.68 12.12 -23.70
C SER A 109 1.14 12.31 -25.14
N THR A 110 2.19 11.60 -25.52
CA THR A 110 2.72 11.59 -26.87
C THR A 110 3.24 10.20 -27.21
N GLY A 111 3.29 9.90 -28.50
CA GLY A 111 3.94 8.70 -28.98
C GLY A 111 4.19 8.79 -30.47
N ASN A 112 5.16 8.01 -30.94
CA ASN A 112 5.50 7.93 -32.35
C ASN A 112 6.30 6.65 -32.63
N PHE A 113 6.50 6.38 -33.92
CA PHE A 113 7.42 5.36 -34.40
C PHE A 113 8.30 5.89 -35.53
N HIS A 114 9.46 5.25 -35.72
CA HIS A 114 10.36 5.54 -36.82
C HIS A 114 10.94 4.23 -37.38
N ASP A 115 10.96 4.10 -38.70
CA ASP A 115 11.66 3.00 -39.37
C ASP A 115 13.19 3.17 -39.21
N ILE A 116 13.89 2.05 -38.98
CA ILE A 116 15.33 2.00 -38.81
C ILE A 116 15.96 1.38 -40.07
N GLY A 117 16.40 2.24 -40.99
CA GLY A 117 16.97 1.80 -42.27
C GLY A 117 15.96 1.04 -43.13
N ASP A 118 16.46 0.20 -44.04
CA ASP A 118 15.63 -0.53 -45.02
C ASP A 118 15.28 -1.96 -44.58
N SER A 119 15.63 -2.35 -43.34
CA SER A 119 15.47 -3.72 -42.84
C SER A 119 14.04 -4.09 -42.41
N GLY A 120 13.15 -3.10 -42.34
CA GLY A 120 11.81 -3.25 -41.78
C GLY A 120 11.76 -3.19 -40.25
N ALA A 121 12.88 -2.88 -39.59
CA ALA A 121 12.93 -2.64 -38.16
C ALA A 121 12.33 -1.27 -37.79
N LYS A 122 11.69 -1.18 -36.62
CA LYS A 122 11.02 0.03 -36.14
C LYS A 122 11.41 0.33 -34.70
N ILE A 123 11.63 1.60 -34.37
CA ILE A 123 11.66 2.08 -32.99
C ILE A 123 10.31 2.74 -32.69
N ASN A 124 9.72 2.40 -31.55
CA ASN A 124 8.50 3.00 -31.05
C ASN A 124 8.76 3.67 -29.71
N TYR A 125 8.05 4.75 -29.42
CA TYR A 125 8.02 5.33 -28.09
C TYR A 125 6.64 5.90 -27.74
N LEU A 126 6.33 5.86 -26.46
CA LEU A 126 5.14 6.46 -25.86
C LEU A 126 5.54 7.05 -24.52
N ALA A 127 5.11 8.28 -24.25
CA ALA A 127 5.25 8.94 -22.98
C ALA A 127 3.90 9.51 -22.54
N ALA A 128 3.56 9.38 -21.27
CA ALA A 128 2.44 10.10 -20.68
C ALA A 128 2.79 10.56 -19.27
N VAL A 129 2.32 11.76 -18.92
CA VAL A 129 2.44 12.35 -17.58
C VAL A 129 1.05 12.82 -17.16
N ASN A 130 0.67 12.51 -15.92
CA ASN A 130 -0.56 12.94 -15.31
C ASN A 130 -0.25 13.64 -13.99
N TYR A 131 -0.94 14.74 -13.72
CA TYR A 131 -1.00 15.42 -12.44
C TYR A 131 -2.47 15.56 -12.05
N SER A 132 -2.85 15.14 -10.85
CA SER A 132 -4.17 15.40 -10.26
C SER A 132 -4.04 15.98 -8.86
N ASN A 133 -4.93 16.92 -8.56
CA ASN A 133 -5.07 17.58 -7.28
C ASN A 133 -6.54 17.45 -6.86
N SER A 134 -6.77 16.82 -5.72
CA SER A 134 -8.11 16.55 -5.22
C SER A 134 -8.23 16.82 -3.73
N TRP A 135 -9.39 17.29 -3.34
CA TRP A 135 -9.78 17.50 -1.96
C TRP A 135 -10.97 16.62 -1.62
N ASP A 136 -10.96 16.11 -0.40
CA ASP A 136 -12.08 15.39 0.18
C ASP A 136 -12.30 15.80 1.64
N THR A 137 -13.52 15.61 2.15
CA THR A 137 -13.82 15.81 3.57
C THR A 137 -14.82 14.77 4.04
N ASP A 138 -14.38 13.99 5.02
CA ASP A 138 -15.11 12.85 5.57
C ASP A 138 -15.61 13.14 6.98
N VAL A 139 -16.80 12.65 7.29
CA VAL A 139 -17.37 12.64 8.64
C VAL A 139 -17.69 11.21 9.04
N ILE A 140 -17.07 10.73 10.12
CA ILE A 140 -17.17 9.34 10.60
C ILE A 140 -17.69 9.34 12.03
N GLU A 141 -18.82 8.68 12.26
CA GLU A 141 -19.35 8.43 13.60
C GLU A 141 -18.97 7.03 14.08
N ARG A 142 -18.30 6.95 15.24
CA ARG A 142 -17.89 5.68 15.85
C ARG A 142 -18.54 5.54 17.23
N ASN A 143 -19.37 4.51 17.36
CA ASN A 143 -20.07 4.21 18.61
C ASN A 143 -19.76 2.79 19.09
N SER A 144 -19.40 2.65 20.37
CA SER A 144 -19.20 1.38 21.06
C SER A 144 -20.36 1.12 22.01
N TRP A 145 -20.88 -0.11 22.04
CA TRP A 145 -21.97 -0.50 22.93
C TRP A 145 -21.58 -1.74 23.74
N VAL A 146 -21.86 -1.73 25.04
CA VAL A 146 -21.58 -2.85 25.95
C VAL A 146 -22.87 -3.37 26.58
N PRO A 147 -22.96 -4.66 26.93
CA PRO A 147 -24.10 -5.18 27.67
C PRO A 147 -24.23 -4.51 29.05
N GLY A 148 -25.39 -3.94 29.33
CA GLY A 148 -25.80 -3.41 30.63
C GLY A 148 -27.01 -4.14 31.19
N THR A 149 -27.52 -3.63 32.32
CA THR A 149 -28.65 -4.25 33.05
C THR A 149 -29.96 -4.25 32.25
N ASP A 150 -30.18 -3.21 31.44
CA ASP A 150 -31.44 -2.99 30.70
C ASP A 150 -31.26 -3.03 29.17
N GLY A 151 -30.16 -3.62 28.69
CA GLY A 151 -29.85 -3.72 27.25
C GLY A 151 -28.45 -3.23 26.93
N LEU A 152 -28.22 -2.83 25.69
CA LEU A 152 -26.93 -2.24 25.28
C LEU A 152 -26.81 -0.82 25.84
N MET A 153 -25.71 -0.54 26.54
CA MET A 153 -25.35 0.80 27.01
C MET A 153 -24.31 1.40 26.06
N HIS A 154 -24.48 2.69 25.76
CA HIS A 154 -23.54 3.44 24.94
C HIS A 154 -22.27 3.65 25.76
N PHE A 155 -21.18 3.06 25.30
CA PHE A 155 -19.91 3.01 26.02
C PHE A 155 -18.99 4.16 25.59
N ASP A 156 -18.79 4.32 24.28
CA ASP A 156 -18.03 5.42 23.69
C ASP A 156 -18.76 5.97 22.46
N GLY A 157 -18.65 7.28 22.22
CA GLY A 157 -19.20 7.94 21.04
C GLY A 157 -18.27 9.05 20.56
N LEU A 158 -17.68 8.87 19.37
CA LEU A 158 -16.79 9.85 18.75
C LEU A 158 -17.29 10.20 17.35
N THR A 159 -17.30 11.49 17.03
CA THR A 159 -17.49 11.99 15.66
C THR A 159 -16.16 12.54 15.18
N TRP A 160 -15.61 11.95 14.13
CA TRP A 160 -14.40 12.39 13.47
C TRP A 160 -14.76 13.16 12.20
N THR A 161 -14.12 14.30 11.98
CA THR A 161 -14.18 15.09 10.75
C THR A 161 -12.75 15.30 10.26
N GLY A 162 -12.47 14.98 9.00
CA GLY A 162 -11.15 15.21 8.43
C GLY A 162 -11.19 15.69 7.00
N THR A 163 -10.26 16.57 6.66
CA THR A 163 -10.05 17.08 5.31
C THR A 163 -8.75 16.51 4.77
N GLU A 164 -8.82 15.89 3.60
CA GLU A 164 -7.66 15.29 2.93
C GLU A 164 -7.38 16.02 1.61
N HIS A 165 -6.13 16.41 1.42
CA HIS A 165 -5.61 16.93 0.16
C HIS A 165 -4.70 15.88 -0.46
N SER A 166 -5.10 15.35 -1.61
CA SER A 166 -4.33 14.37 -2.35
C SER A 166 -3.76 14.95 -3.64
N ILE A 167 -2.48 14.68 -3.88
CA ILE A 167 -1.80 14.98 -5.14
C ILE A 167 -1.25 13.67 -5.71
N ASP A 168 -1.70 13.33 -6.91
CA ASP A 168 -1.17 12.18 -7.65
C ASP A 168 -0.41 12.68 -8.89
N THR A 169 0.85 12.30 -8.98
CA THR A 169 1.66 12.48 -10.19
C THR A 169 2.06 11.11 -10.72
N SER A 170 1.74 10.82 -11.97
CA SER A 170 2.20 9.59 -12.62
C SER A 170 2.86 9.88 -13.95
N GLY A 171 3.90 9.13 -14.25
CA GLY A 171 4.62 9.17 -15.51
C GLY A 171 4.81 7.76 -16.03
N ILE A 172 4.57 7.56 -17.31
CA ILE A 172 4.92 6.33 -18.01
C ILE A 172 5.71 6.68 -19.25
N PHE A 173 6.81 5.95 -19.44
CA PHE A 173 7.58 5.97 -20.65
C PHE A 173 7.75 4.54 -21.14
N THR A 174 7.45 4.31 -22.40
CA THR A 174 7.68 3.03 -23.06
C THR A 174 8.45 3.29 -24.33
N THR A 175 9.50 2.52 -24.57
CA THR A 175 10.18 2.50 -25.86
C THR A 175 10.55 1.08 -26.23
N GLY A 176 10.64 0.78 -27.52
CA GLY A 176 11.00 -0.55 -27.95
C GLY A 176 11.45 -0.58 -29.40
N VAL A 177 12.20 -1.62 -29.72
CA VAL A 177 12.65 -1.92 -31.08
C VAL A 177 11.95 -3.18 -31.53
N ASP A 178 11.16 -3.06 -32.60
CA ASP A 178 10.67 -4.20 -33.37
C ASP A 178 11.73 -4.48 -34.44
N PHE A 179 12.45 -5.60 -34.34
CA PHE A 179 13.45 -5.96 -35.35
C PHE A 179 12.77 -6.42 -36.65
N ASN A 180 11.63 -7.10 -36.51
CA ASN A 180 10.72 -7.53 -37.58
C ASN A 180 9.36 -7.91 -36.94
N PHE A 181 8.45 -8.54 -37.71
CA PHE A 181 7.14 -8.98 -37.22
C PHE A 181 7.18 -10.03 -36.10
N ASN A 182 8.33 -10.69 -35.90
CA ASN A 182 8.50 -11.84 -35.01
C ASN A 182 9.32 -11.51 -33.75
N HIS A 183 10.16 -10.48 -33.78
CA HIS A 183 11.10 -10.20 -32.69
C HIS A 183 11.02 -8.74 -32.27
N ASN A 184 10.77 -8.51 -30.99
CA ASN A 184 10.81 -7.17 -30.41
C ASN A 184 11.40 -7.18 -28.99
N VAL A 185 11.94 -6.03 -28.60
CA VAL A 185 12.41 -5.75 -27.24
C VAL A 185 11.86 -4.40 -26.80
N ARG A 186 11.42 -4.30 -25.56
CA ARG A 186 10.74 -3.13 -25.00
C ARG A 186 11.25 -2.80 -23.60
N LEU A 187 11.45 -1.52 -23.36
CA LEU A 187 11.62 -0.91 -22.05
C LEU A 187 10.31 -0.20 -21.66
N THR A 188 9.83 -0.45 -20.44
CA THR A 188 8.74 0.29 -19.80
C THR A 188 9.24 0.84 -18.48
N SER A 189 9.18 2.15 -18.32
CA SER A 189 9.49 2.88 -17.09
C SER A 189 8.21 3.53 -16.57
N VAL A 190 7.88 3.32 -15.31
CA VAL A 190 6.72 3.91 -14.64
C VAL A 190 7.20 4.59 -13.37
N VAL A 191 6.79 5.84 -13.19
CA VAL A 191 6.90 6.57 -11.92
C VAL A 191 5.49 6.87 -11.44
N LEU A 192 5.17 6.50 -10.20
CA LEU A 192 3.94 6.88 -9.52
C LEU A 192 4.35 7.61 -8.25
N ARG A 193 3.78 8.77 -8.02
CA ARG A 193 3.89 9.53 -6.78
C ARG A 193 2.48 9.85 -6.32
N LYS A 194 2.19 9.56 -5.06
CA LYS A 194 0.93 9.91 -4.41
C LYS A 194 1.23 10.50 -3.05
N THR A 195 0.66 11.67 -2.80
CA THR A 195 0.79 12.37 -1.53
C THR A 195 -0.57 12.62 -0.94
N ASP A 196 -0.75 12.26 0.32
CA ASP A 196 -1.97 12.51 1.09
C ASP A 196 -1.62 13.40 2.29
N ASN A 197 -2.28 14.57 2.38
CA ASN A 197 -2.19 15.48 3.50
C ASN A 197 -3.53 15.52 4.23
N LEU A 198 -3.59 14.88 5.39
CA LEU A 198 -4.79 14.78 6.21
C LEU A 198 -4.69 15.71 7.42
N VAL A 199 -5.76 16.45 7.67
CA VAL A 199 -5.99 17.16 8.94
C VAL A 199 -7.34 16.77 9.48
N GLY A 200 -7.35 16.18 10.67
CA GLY A 200 -8.54 15.56 11.27
C GLY A 200 -8.77 16.00 12.70
N ARG A 201 -10.05 15.96 13.11
CA ARG A 201 -10.48 16.18 14.49
C ARG A 201 -11.58 15.20 14.86
N ALA A 202 -11.40 14.46 15.95
CA ALA A 202 -12.46 13.71 16.62
C ALA A 202 -12.93 14.44 17.88
N THR A 203 -14.24 14.53 18.06
CA THR A 203 -14.87 15.05 19.28
C THR A 203 -15.91 14.08 19.80
N GLY A 204 -16.04 13.97 21.11
CA GLY A 204 -17.09 13.17 21.73
C GLY A 204 -16.71 12.73 23.14
N PHE A 205 -17.05 11.51 23.51
CA PHE A 205 -16.80 10.97 24.84
C PHE A 205 -16.34 9.52 24.79
N VAL A 206 -15.65 9.11 25.85
CA VAL A 206 -15.17 7.75 26.09
C VAL A 206 -15.42 7.40 27.56
N GLU A 207 -15.28 6.14 27.95
CA GLU A 207 -15.48 5.69 29.35
C GLU A 207 -14.77 6.59 30.39
N ASP A 208 -13.54 7.02 30.10
CA ASP A 208 -12.70 7.78 31.04
C ASP A 208 -12.82 9.31 30.95
N SER A 209 -13.56 9.85 29.98
CA SER A 209 -13.75 11.30 29.83
C SER A 209 -15.05 11.65 29.10
N LEU A 210 -15.81 12.58 29.66
CA LEU A 210 -17.09 13.05 29.12
C LEU A 210 -16.93 13.99 27.92
N ASP A 211 -15.74 14.56 27.75
CA ASP A 211 -15.38 15.40 26.62
C ASP A 211 -13.94 15.08 26.20
N VAL A 212 -13.78 14.59 24.97
CA VAL A 212 -12.51 14.23 24.36
C VAL A 212 -12.42 14.91 23.00
N GLU A 213 -11.31 15.60 22.79
CA GLU A 213 -10.91 16.12 21.49
C GLU A 213 -9.58 15.48 21.08
N LEU A 214 -9.55 14.81 19.93
CA LEU A 214 -8.34 14.25 19.31
C LEU A 214 -8.10 14.98 18.01
N ASN A 215 -6.96 15.62 17.86
CA ASN A 215 -6.56 16.24 16.60
C ASN A 215 -5.42 15.44 15.99
N GLU A 216 -5.45 15.33 14.67
CA GLU A 216 -4.40 14.68 13.89
C GLU A 216 -4.00 15.54 12.69
N SER A 217 -2.72 15.47 12.36
CA SER A 217 -2.17 16.00 11.13
C SER A 217 -1.16 15.01 10.59
N ARG A 218 -1.28 14.69 9.31
CA ARG A 218 -0.51 13.60 8.72
C ARG A 218 -0.23 13.88 7.25
N TRP A 219 1.05 13.91 6.91
CA TRP A 219 1.55 13.93 5.55
C TRP A 219 2.10 12.56 5.21
N ILE A 220 1.69 11.98 4.07
CA ILE A 220 2.24 10.71 3.59
C ILE A 220 2.57 10.84 2.12
N GLU A 221 3.83 10.63 1.78
CA GLU A 221 4.32 10.49 0.42
C GLU A 221 4.51 9.02 0.09
N ARG A 222 4.10 8.62 -1.11
CA ARG A 222 4.31 7.27 -1.64
C ARG A 222 4.86 7.39 -3.03
N GLU A 223 6.00 6.76 -3.26
CA GLU A 223 6.66 6.72 -4.55
C GLU A 223 6.81 5.28 -5.02
N LEU A 224 6.67 5.06 -6.32
CA LEU A 224 6.99 3.81 -6.97
C LEU A 224 7.68 4.11 -8.28
N PHE A 225 8.90 3.59 -8.41
CA PHE A 225 9.66 3.63 -9.65
C PHE A 225 9.90 2.21 -10.15
N SER A 226 9.35 1.90 -11.32
CA SER A 226 9.44 0.58 -11.95
C SER A 226 10.11 0.69 -13.30
N ASN A 227 11.11 -0.15 -13.54
CA ASN A 227 11.72 -0.35 -14.85
C ASN A 227 11.59 -1.82 -15.23
N GLN A 228 11.08 -2.07 -16.42
CA GLN A 228 10.92 -3.40 -16.97
C GLN A 228 11.47 -3.44 -18.40
N ILE A 229 12.36 -4.39 -18.65
CA ILE A 229 12.80 -4.75 -19.99
C ILE A 229 12.19 -6.11 -20.31
N GLN A 230 11.55 -6.23 -21.47
CA GLN A 230 10.98 -7.47 -21.96
C GLN A 230 11.38 -7.72 -23.41
N GLY A 231 11.48 -8.99 -23.79
CA GLY A 231 11.63 -9.39 -25.19
C GLY A 231 10.62 -10.45 -25.55
N ASP A 232 10.02 -10.29 -26.73
CA ASP A 232 9.07 -11.23 -27.31
C ASP A 232 9.65 -11.73 -28.64
N HIS A 233 9.90 -13.04 -28.73
CA HIS A 233 10.49 -13.66 -29.91
C HIS A 233 9.63 -14.83 -30.40
N TYR A 234 9.29 -14.82 -31.68
CA TYR A 234 8.51 -15.85 -32.36
C TYR A 234 9.36 -16.49 -33.46
N PHE A 235 9.40 -17.82 -33.51
CA PHE A 235 10.18 -18.59 -34.49
C PHE A 235 9.26 -19.55 -35.23
N PRO A 236 8.65 -19.11 -36.36
CA PRO A 236 7.73 -19.93 -37.14
C PRO A 236 8.33 -21.27 -37.58
N GLU A 237 9.62 -21.28 -37.94
CA GLU A 237 10.34 -22.44 -38.45
C GLU A 237 10.62 -23.50 -37.37
N LEU A 238 10.44 -23.15 -36.10
CA LEU A 238 10.70 -24.00 -34.94
C LEU A 238 9.38 -24.38 -34.25
N ASN A 239 8.41 -24.89 -35.01
CA ASN A 239 7.10 -25.27 -34.48
C ASN A 239 6.42 -24.13 -33.70
N GLU A 240 6.46 -22.92 -34.30
CA GLU A 240 5.87 -21.72 -33.72
C GLU A 240 6.42 -21.39 -32.32
N LEU A 241 7.70 -21.72 -32.06
CA LEU A 241 8.35 -21.46 -30.78
C LEU A 241 8.24 -19.98 -30.42
N THR A 242 7.66 -19.71 -29.26
CA THR A 242 7.64 -18.39 -28.65
C THR A 242 8.56 -18.39 -27.43
N VAL A 243 9.42 -17.38 -27.35
CA VAL A 243 10.31 -17.12 -26.21
C VAL A 243 10.00 -15.72 -25.70
N ASN A 244 9.45 -15.64 -24.50
CA ASN A 244 9.22 -14.38 -23.81
C ASN A 244 10.14 -14.32 -22.59
N TRP A 245 10.83 -13.20 -22.41
CA TRP A 245 11.65 -12.98 -21.22
C TRP A 245 11.37 -11.59 -20.67
N ARG A 246 11.56 -11.44 -19.34
CA ARG A 246 11.40 -10.17 -18.65
C ARG A 246 12.45 -10.02 -17.56
N LEU A 247 12.90 -8.79 -17.38
CA LEU A 247 13.74 -8.32 -16.28
C LEU A 247 13.07 -7.09 -15.72
N SER A 248 12.83 -7.03 -14.42
CA SER A 248 12.28 -5.84 -13.80
C SER A 248 12.91 -5.52 -12.45
N LYS A 249 13.01 -4.21 -12.18
CA LYS A 249 13.39 -3.66 -10.89
C LYS A 249 12.34 -2.62 -10.48
N ILE A 250 11.81 -2.75 -9.29
CA ILE A 250 10.80 -1.88 -8.71
C ILE A 250 11.29 -1.40 -7.36
N ASN A 251 11.35 -0.09 -7.19
CA ASN A 251 11.57 0.54 -5.90
C ASN A 251 10.26 1.20 -5.49
N ALA A 252 9.81 0.99 -4.26
CA ALA A 252 8.67 1.68 -3.70
C ALA A 252 9.01 2.22 -2.33
N GLU A 253 8.69 3.49 -2.10
CA GLU A 253 9.05 4.21 -0.89
C GLU A 253 7.77 4.81 -0.29
N ARG A 254 7.68 4.83 1.03
CA ARG A 254 6.67 5.58 1.76
C ARG A 254 7.36 6.38 2.84
N ASP A 255 7.22 7.70 2.77
CA ASP A 255 7.65 8.60 3.83
C ASP A 255 6.42 9.25 4.47
N ALA A 256 6.42 9.31 5.79
CA ALA A 256 5.40 9.95 6.60
C ALA A 256 6.10 10.75 7.69
N PRO A 257 6.64 11.93 7.33
CA PRO A 257 7.32 12.78 8.27
C PRO A 257 6.32 13.48 9.17
N ASP A 258 6.67 13.51 10.46
CA ASP A 258 6.05 14.36 11.45
C ASP A 258 4.51 14.30 11.52
N GLU A 259 3.97 13.09 11.52
CA GLU A 259 2.57 12.85 11.88
C GLU A 259 2.35 13.26 13.33
N ARG A 260 1.38 14.13 13.58
CA ARG A 260 1.09 14.72 14.90
C ARG A 260 -0.27 14.25 15.35
N ILE A 261 -0.35 13.73 16.57
CA ILE A 261 -1.61 13.41 17.26
C ILE A 261 -1.56 14.04 18.63
N TYR A 262 -2.62 14.72 19.03
CA TYR A 262 -2.78 15.18 20.40
C TYR A 262 -4.22 15.12 20.88
N ARG A 263 -4.36 14.89 22.19
CA ARG A 263 -5.63 14.70 22.88
C ARG A 263 -5.85 15.82 23.90
N ARG A 264 -7.10 16.27 24.01
CA ARG A 264 -7.60 17.04 25.14
C ARG A 264 -8.68 16.23 25.87
N ASP A 265 -8.64 16.30 27.19
CA ASP A 265 -9.62 15.71 28.08
C ASP A 265 -10.30 16.83 28.87
N ASN A 266 -11.61 17.03 28.67
CA ASN A 266 -12.37 18.13 29.25
C ASN A 266 -11.71 19.51 29.00
N GLY A 267 -11.16 19.69 27.80
CA GLY A 267 -10.43 20.89 27.37
C GLY A 267 -8.95 20.96 27.77
N GLU A 268 -8.50 20.19 28.76
CA GLU A 268 -7.10 20.18 29.19
C GLU A 268 -6.23 19.33 28.26
N PHE A 269 -5.00 19.79 27.94
CA PHE A 269 -4.03 18.97 27.23
C PHE A 269 -3.70 17.68 28.02
N SER A 270 -3.94 16.53 27.39
CA SER A 270 -3.92 15.24 28.06
C SER A 270 -2.51 14.85 28.51
N SER A 271 -2.36 14.53 29.79
CA SER A 271 -1.12 14.02 30.39
C SER A 271 -0.88 12.53 30.13
N ARG A 272 -1.82 11.87 29.43
CA ARG A 272 -1.69 10.47 29.08
C ARG A 272 -0.46 10.22 28.21
N VAL A 273 0.08 9.01 28.31
CA VAL A 273 1.27 8.62 27.55
C VAL A 273 1.01 8.63 26.04
N ASP A 274 -0.22 8.33 25.63
CA ASP A 274 -0.74 8.37 24.25
C ASP A 274 -1.46 9.70 23.93
N GLY A 275 -1.48 10.65 24.87
CA GLY A 275 -2.18 11.93 24.73
C GLY A 275 -1.46 12.92 23.83
N ASN A 276 -0.18 12.69 23.53
CA ASN A 276 0.55 13.46 22.53
C ASN A 276 1.65 12.60 21.87
N LEU A 277 1.69 12.67 20.54
CA LEU A 277 2.56 11.86 19.72
C LEU A 277 3.02 12.67 18.50
N ARG A 278 4.30 12.57 18.18
CA ARG A 278 4.88 12.96 16.90
C ARG A 278 5.66 11.80 16.33
N ASN A 279 5.41 11.47 15.07
CA ASN A 279 5.84 10.23 14.46
C ASN A 279 6.52 10.49 13.11
N TRP A 280 7.69 9.90 12.89
CA TRP A 280 8.35 9.84 11.58
C TRP A 280 8.42 8.38 11.16
N SER A 281 7.85 8.05 10.01
CA SER A 281 7.80 6.67 9.52
C SER A 281 8.23 6.57 8.07
N THR A 282 9.23 5.73 7.81
CA THR A 282 9.71 5.39 6.48
C THR A 282 9.47 3.90 6.19
N LEU A 283 9.27 3.57 4.92
CA LEU A 283 9.25 2.20 4.43
C LEU A 283 9.82 2.18 3.01
N ASP A 284 10.84 1.36 2.82
CA ASP A 284 11.53 1.17 1.55
C ASP A 284 11.37 -0.28 1.11
N ASP A 285 10.88 -0.48 -0.11
CA ASP A 285 10.70 -1.77 -0.77
C ASP A 285 11.54 -1.82 -2.06
N GLU A 286 12.36 -2.85 -2.21
CA GLU A 286 13.01 -3.18 -3.47
C GLU A 286 12.56 -4.57 -3.96
N VAL A 287 12.13 -4.66 -5.22
CA VAL A 287 11.75 -5.92 -5.88
C VAL A 287 12.54 -6.08 -7.16
N ARG A 288 13.14 -7.26 -7.35
CA ARG A 288 13.77 -7.69 -8.60
C ARG A 288 13.08 -8.94 -9.11
N ASP A 289 12.67 -8.94 -10.38
CA ASP A 289 11.99 -10.08 -11.01
C ASP A 289 12.65 -10.43 -12.35
N VAL A 290 12.94 -11.72 -12.53
CA VAL A 290 13.42 -12.33 -13.76
C VAL A 290 12.41 -13.40 -14.17
N GLY A 291 12.01 -13.39 -15.42
CA GLY A 291 11.08 -14.39 -15.96
C GLY A 291 11.46 -14.84 -17.36
N LEU A 292 11.21 -16.12 -17.63
CA LEU A 292 11.35 -16.76 -18.93
C LEU A 292 10.14 -17.66 -19.17
N ASP A 293 9.46 -17.48 -20.29
CA ASP A 293 8.31 -18.27 -20.72
C ASP A 293 8.57 -18.80 -22.13
N LEU A 294 8.35 -20.09 -22.34
CA LEU A 294 8.54 -20.82 -23.58
C LEU A 294 7.21 -21.45 -24.00
N SER A 295 6.87 -21.38 -25.29
CA SER A 295 5.71 -22.09 -25.85
C SER A 295 6.01 -22.66 -27.23
N MET A 296 5.58 -23.88 -27.51
CA MET A 296 5.73 -24.53 -28.82
C MET A 296 4.46 -25.30 -29.18
N THR A 297 4.12 -25.32 -30.47
CA THR A 297 2.90 -25.97 -30.99
C THR A 297 3.23 -27.08 -31.97
N PHE A 298 2.75 -28.29 -31.70
CA PHE A 298 2.93 -29.48 -32.54
C PHE A 298 1.61 -29.86 -33.22
N TYR A 299 1.67 -30.02 -34.54
CA TYR A 299 0.53 -30.43 -35.36
C TYR A 299 0.53 -31.93 -35.63
N GLY A 300 -0.65 -32.52 -35.82
CA GLY A 300 -0.78 -33.94 -36.17
C GLY A 300 -0.63 -34.89 -34.98
N GLY A 301 -0.96 -34.45 -33.77
CA GLY A 301 -0.98 -35.25 -32.57
C GLY A 301 -2.05 -36.36 -32.58
N PRO A 302 -2.17 -37.14 -31.49
CA PRO A 302 -3.17 -38.20 -31.37
C PRO A 302 -4.57 -37.71 -31.72
N ALA A 303 -5.31 -38.51 -32.49
CA ALA A 303 -6.65 -38.17 -33.01
C ALA A 303 -6.70 -36.83 -33.80
N GLY A 304 -5.59 -36.43 -34.43
CA GLY A 304 -5.50 -35.19 -35.20
C GLY A 304 -5.44 -33.93 -34.33
N SER A 305 -5.04 -34.07 -33.05
CA SER A 305 -4.92 -32.93 -32.15
C SER A 305 -3.78 -31.99 -32.53
N THR A 306 -3.93 -30.73 -32.13
CA THR A 306 -2.83 -29.78 -31.99
C THR A 306 -2.39 -29.81 -30.53
N ILE A 307 -1.09 -30.00 -30.29
CA ILE A 307 -0.50 -30.07 -28.95
C ILE A 307 0.30 -28.80 -28.70
N THR A 308 -0.11 -27.98 -27.74
CA THR A 308 0.66 -26.80 -27.32
C THR A 308 1.36 -27.12 -26.02
N THR A 309 2.67 -27.03 -26.01
CA THR A 309 3.48 -27.17 -24.79
C THR A 309 3.92 -25.80 -24.32
N ARG A 310 3.94 -25.59 -23.00
CA ARG A 310 4.52 -24.39 -22.38
C ARG A 310 5.40 -24.79 -21.23
N ALA A 311 6.45 -24.02 -21.02
CA ALA A 311 7.28 -24.11 -19.83
C ALA A 311 7.71 -22.71 -19.42
N GLY A 312 7.98 -22.50 -18.14
CA GLY A 312 8.50 -21.21 -17.70
C GLY A 312 9.23 -21.30 -16.38
N TYR A 313 10.01 -20.26 -16.12
CA TYR A 313 10.78 -20.03 -14.91
C TYR A 313 10.63 -18.59 -14.46
N MET A 314 10.59 -18.39 -13.15
CA MET A 314 10.54 -17.08 -12.52
C MET A 314 11.40 -17.08 -11.26
N HIS A 315 12.12 -15.98 -11.05
CA HIS A 315 12.87 -15.67 -9.85
C HIS A 315 12.48 -14.27 -9.37
N VAL A 316 12.10 -14.14 -8.10
CA VAL A 316 11.74 -12.85 -7.47
C VAL A 316 12.48 -12.69 -6.16
N GLU A 317 13.18 -11.57 -6.01
CA GLU A 317 13.74 -11.10 -4.75
C GLU A 317 12.94 -9.89 -4.29
N LYS A 318 12.55 -9.86 -3.01
CA LYS A 318 11.91 -8.72 -2.38
C LYS A 318 12.59 -8.41 -1.06
N GLU A 319 12.99 -7.16 -0.88
CA GLU A 319 13.57 -6.63 0.35
C GLU A 319 12.69 -5.47 0.84
N ARG A 320 12.48 -5.40 2.16
CA ARG A 320 11.76 -4.33 2.82
C ARG A 320 12.51 -3.87 4.05
N GLU A 321 12.65 -2.56 4.20
CA GLU A 321 13.03 -1.91 5.45
C GLU A 321 11.91 -1.02 5.91
N SER A 322 11.64 -0.98 7.22
CA SER A 322 10.65 -0.09 7.81
C SER A 322 11.20 0.48 9.10
N GLU A 323 11.14 1.80 9.23
CA GLU A 323 11.53 2.53 10.44
C GLU A 323 10.35 3.40 10.89
N ILE A 324 10.08 3.40 12.19
CA ILE A 324 9.13 4.29 12.84
C ILE A 324 9.79 4.85 14.09
N ARG A 325 9.86 6.18 14.20
CA ARG A 325 10.39 6.90 15.37
C ARG A 325 9.30 7.77 15.97
N ARG A 326 8.98 7.53 17.25
CA ARG A 326 7.89 8.19 17.96
C ARG A 326 8.41 9.02 19.12
N PHE A 327 7.93 10.25 19.22
CA PHE A 327 8.31 11.19 20.26
C PHE A 327 7.06 11.79 20.91
N GLY A 328 7.19 12.21 22.16
CA GLY A 328 6.16 12.94 22.87
C GLY A 328 6.73 13.70 24.05
N PHE A 329 5.98 14.67 24.55
CA PHE A 329 6.30 15.45 25.74
C PHE A 329 5.74 14.75 26.99
N ALA A 330 6.64 14.41 27.90
CA ALA A 330 6.32 13.96 29.25
C ALA A 330 6.10 15.16 30.17
N PHE A 331 5.16 15.00 31.10
CA PHE A 331 4.82 15.98 32.12
C PHE A 331 5.73 15.74 33.33
N ALA A 332 6.85 16.45 33.41
CA ALA A 332 7.94 16.14 34.35
C ALA A 332 7.86 16.88 35.69
N GLY A 333 7.09 17.98 35.78
CA GLY A 333 7.06 18.80 36.99
C GLY A 333 5.81 19.67 37.14
N ALA A 334 5.82 20.54 38.16
CA ALA A 334 4.64 21.29 38.57
C ALA A 334 4.11 22.21 37.46
N ALA A 335 4.99 22.77 36.62
CA ALA A 335 4.57 23.65 35.53
C ALA A 335 3.77 22.91 34.45
N ALA A 336 4.10 21.65 34.17
CA ALA A 336 3.34 20.83 33.21
C ALA A 336 2.00 20.34 33.76
N ASN A 337 1.75 20.45 35.07
CA ASN A 337 0.50 20.03 35.71
C ASN A 337 -0.37 21.22 36.14
N ASP A 338 -0.07 22.43 35.65
CA ASP A 338 -0.87 23.63 35.90
C ASP A 338 -2.10 23.63 34.97
N VAL A 339 -3.28 23.50 35.56
CA VAL A 339 -4.57 23.46 34.84
C VAL A 339 -4.79 24.71 33.98
N GLU A 340 -4.42 25.91 34.47
CA GLU A 340 -4.60 27.15 33.69
C GLU A 340 -3.71 27.18 32.45
N LEU A 341 -2.55 26.51 32.50
CA LEU A 341 -1.69 26.34 31.35
C LEU A 341 -2.27 25.31 30.37
N LEU A 342 -2.73 24.16 30.86
CA LEU A 342 -3.22 23.04 30.05
C LEU A 342 -4.50 23.35 29.25
N LEU A 343 -5.28 24.35 29.67
CA LEU A 343 -6.46 24.84 28.94
C LEU A 343 -6.11 25.76 27.75
N ARG A 344 -4.87 26.21 27.62
CA ARG A 344 -4.44 27.11 26.53
C ARG A 344 -4.16 26.34 25.23
N PRO A 345 -4.07 27.02 24.06
CA PRO A 345 -3.60 26.39 22.83
C PRO A 345 -2.23 25.70 23.00
N LEU A 346 -1.99 24.61 22.26
CA LEU A 346 -0.73 23.86 22.39
C LEU A 346 0.48 24.73 22.06
N GLU A 347 0.31 25.70 21.16
CA GLU A 347 1.32 26.68 20.79
C GLU A 347 1.76 27.57 21.96
N GLU A 348 0.91 27.76 22.98
CA GLU A 348 1.25 28.45 24.23
C GLU A 348 1.76 27.50 25.32
N ILE A 349 1.36 26.23 25.27
CA ILE A 349 1.79 25.20 26.22
C ILE A 349 3.22 24.76 25.93
N LEU A 350 3.50 24.37 24.68
CA LEU A 350 4.78 23.79 24.23
C LEU A 350 5.77 24.86 23.76
N VAL A 351 5.81 25.99 24.46
CA VAL A 351 6.80 27.05 24.24
C VAL A 351 8.13 26.75 24.96
N PRO A 352 9.25 27.33 24.52
CA PRO A 352 10.55 27.08 25.16
C PRO A 352 10.63 27.36 26.67
N ALA A 353 9.82 28.30 27.17
CA ALA A 353 9.74 28.61 28.61
C ALA A 353 9.18 27.45 29.45
N ASN A 354 8.32 26.61 28.86
CA ASN A 354 7.69 25.48 29.54
C ASN A 354 8.41 24.15 29.26
N ILE A 355 9.28 24.11 28.24
CA ILE A 355 10.13 22.95 27.93
C ILE A 355 11.43 23.06 28.76
N VAL A 356 11.32 22.60 30.00
CA VAL A 356 12.36 22.65 31.04
C VAL A 356 12.23 21.43 31.95
N SER A 357 13.26 21.18 32.76
CA SER A 357 13.29 20.07 33.72
C SER A 357 12.10 19.94 34.69
N ASN A 358 11.42 21.04 35.05
CA ASN A 358 10.22 21.07 35.92
C ASN A 358 8.90 21.32 35.13
N GLY A 359 8.94 21.19 33.81
CA GLY A 359 7.81 21.39 32.90
C GLY A 359 7.65 20.20 31.96
N PHE A 360 7.61 20.47 30.66
CA PHE A 360 7.55 19.44 29.62
C PHE A 360 8.96 18.97 29.24
N THR A 361 9.15 17.67 29.10
CA THR A 361 10.41 17.08 28.63
C THR A 361 10.13 16.13 27.48
N ILE A 362 10.82 16.29 26.36
CA ILE A 362 10.71 15.37 25.23
C ILE A 362 11.22 13.98 25.61
N ARG A 363 10.56 12.95 25.10
CA ARG A 363 10.97 11.55 25.23
C ARG A 363 10.68 10.80 23.95
N GLU A 364 11.46 9.76 23.71
CA GLU A 364 11.13 8.76 22.71
C GLU A 364 10.21 7.68 23.31
N ILE A 365 9.21 7.28 22.52
CA ILE A 365 8.22 6.25 22.82
C ILE A 365 8.14 5.22 21.68
N THR A 366 9.20 5.14 20.87
CA THR A 366 9.41 4.09 19.86
C THR A 366 9.39 2.72 20.53
N ARG A 367 8.66 1.78 19.94
CA ARG A 367 8.51 0.40 20.42
C ARG A 367 9.59 -0.47 19.75
N PRO A 368 10.09 -1.52 20.41
CA PRO A 368 11.05 -2.43 19.79
C PRO A 368 10.56 -3.12 18.51
N THR A 369 9.24 -3.21 18.31
CA THR A 369 8.62 -3.80 17.12
C THR A 369 8.39 -2.82 15.99
N ASP A 370 8.67 -1.52 16.19
CA ASP A 370 8.40 -0.47 15.20
C ASP A 370 9.32 -0.51 13.99
N ASN A 371 10.48 -1.13 14.14
CA ASN A 371 11.49 -1.22 13.10
C ASN A 371 11.70 -2.68 12.72
N TYR A 372 11.70 -2.97 11.42
CA TYR A 372 12.01 -4.32 10.94
C TYR A 372 12.63 -4.28 9.54
N GLN A 373 13.39 -5.34 9.26
CA GLN A 373 13.87 -5.66 7.92
C GLN A 373 13.31 -7.03 7.54
N ALA A 374 12.90 -7.18 6.29
CA ALA A 374 12.36 -8.43 5.76
C ALA A 374 12.90 -8.70 4.37
N GLN A 375 13.21 -9.96 4.09
CA GLN A 375 13.65 -10.43 2.78
C GLN A 375 12.83 -11.66 2.39
N ASN A 376 12.49 -11.78 1.12
CA ASN A 376 11.82 -12.95 0.55
C ASN A 376 12.39 -13.24 -0.84
N THR A 377 12.62 -14.53 -1.11
CA THR A 377 13.10 -15.02 -2.40
C THR A 377 12.18 -16.13 -2.87
N LEU A 378 11.73 -16.05 -4.13
CA LEU A 378 10.79 -16.98 -4.73
C LEU A 378 11.33 -17.49 -6.06
N ASP A 379 11.50 -18.80 -6.16
CA ASP A 379 11.78 -19.50 -7.41
C ASP A 379 10.60 -20.37 -7.80
N ALA A 380 10.16 -20.26 -9.04
CA ALA A 380 9.07 -21.07 -9.57
C ALA A 380 9.38 -21.55 -10.98
N VAL A 381 9.06 -22.82 -11.25
CA VAL A 381 9.06 -23.41 -12.58
C VAL A 381 7.67 -23.95 -12.89
N TYR A 382 7.27 -23.91 -14.16
CA TYR A 382 6.04 -24.58 -14.57
C TYR A 382 6.19 -25.29 -15.91
N GLY A 383 5.35 -26.30 -16.12
CA GLY A 383 5.17 -26.99 -17.38
C GLY A 383 3.68 -27.21 -17.65
N GLU A 384 3.29 -27.09 -18.92
CA GLU A 384 1.91 -27.24 -19.36
C GLU A 384 1.87 -27.95 -20.71
N VAL A 385 0.88 -28.82 -20.87
CA VAL A 385 0.57 -29.47 -22.14
C VAL A 385 -0.93 -29.34 -22.40
N GLU A 386 -1.26 -28.71 -23.51
CA GLU A 386 -2.62 -28.49 -23.98
C GLU A 386 -2.86 -29.31 -25.25
N PHE A 387 -3.95 -30.09 -25.26
CA PHE A 387 -4.40 -30.87 -26.40
C PHE A 387 -5.70 -30.29 -26.95
N ASN A 388 -5.67 -29.87 -28.21
CA ASN A 388 -6.83 -29.34 -28.94
C ASN A 388 -7.24 -30.33 -30.04
N PHE A 389 -8.39 -30.98 -29.90
CA PHE A 389 -8.89 -31.97 -30.87
C PHE A 389 -9.83 -31.33 -31.92
N LEU A 390 -9.81 -31.83 -33.16
CA LEU A 390 -10.61 -31.33 -34.31
C LEU A 390 -12.13 -31.58 -34.16
N PHE A 391 -12.52 -32.63 -33.44
CA PHE A 391 -13.82 -32.70 -32.75
C PHE A 391 -13.59 -32.06 -31.39
N ARG A 392 -14.35 -31.04 -30.98
CA ARG A 392 -13.95 -30.08 -29.93
C ARG A 392 -14.20 -30.52 -28.46
N PRO A 393 -13.41 -31.44 -27.87
CA PRO A 393 -12.90 -31.23 -26.52
C PRO A 393 -11.50 -30.62 -26.58
N GLY A 394 -11.19 -29.67 -25.71
CA GLY A 394 -9.84 -29.24 -25.35
C GLY A 394 -9.50 -29.77 -23.96
N ILE A 395 -8.44 -30.56 -23.83
CA ILE A 395 -7.92 -31.05 -22.55
C ILE A 395 -6.58 -30.36 -22.31
N GLY A 396 -6.46 -29.55 -21.26
CA GLY A 396 -5.19 -28.92 -20.86
C GLY A 396 -4.79 -29.33 -19.46
N SER A 397 -3.55 -29.76 -19.26
CA SER A 397 -2.99 -30.02 -17.93
C SER A 397 -1.76 -29.13 -17.71
N ARG A 398 -1.69 -28.50 -16.53
CA ARG A 398 -0.60 -27.62 -16.13
C ARG A 398 -0.10 -28.03 -14.75
N ALA A 399 1.19 -28.32 -14.64
CA ALA A 399 1.85 -28.58 -13.37
C ALA A 399 2.86 -27.46 -13.11
N SER A 400 2.69 -26.75 -11.99
CA SER A 400 3.64 -25.75 -11.51
C SER A 400 4.40 -26.33 -10.31
N GLN A 401 5.71 -26.18 -10.26
CA GLN A 401 6.52 -26.51 -9.09
C GLN A 401 7.20 -25.23 -8.59
N GLU A 402 6.89 -24.86 -7.36
CA GLU A 402 7.64 -23.87 -6.61
C GLU A 402 8.68 -24.59 -5.74
N THR A 403 9.75 -23.90 -5.32
CA THR A 403 10.94 -24.42 -4.62
C THR A 403 10.71 -25.69 -3.77
N ASP A 404 9.60 -25.78 -3.01
CA ASP A 404 9.26 -26.98 -2.21
C ASP A 404 7.84 -27.55 -2.42
N LYS A 405 7.05 -27.08 -3.40
CA LYS A 405 5.65 -27.49 -3.56
C LYS A 405 5.18 -27.63 -5.01
N LEU A 406 4.56 -28.76 -5.32
CA LEU A 406 3.87 -29.02 -6.58
C LEU A 406 2.42 -28.52 -6.50
N LEU A 407 2.01 -27.73 -7.49
CA LEU A 407 0.69 -27.14 -7.65
C LEU A 407 0.09 -27.63 -8.98
N PRO A 408 -0.47 -28.85 -9.01
CA PRO A 408 -1.12 -29.39 -10.20
C PRO A 408 -2.41 -28.63 -10.52
N SER A 409 -2.69 -28.53 -11.80
CA SER A 409 -3.95 -28.01 -12.32
C SER A 409 -4.31 -28.72 -13.63
N ALA A 410 -5.60 -28.88 -13.86
CA ALA A 410 -6.15 -29.48 -15.06
C ALA A 410 -7.43 -28.74 -15.44
N SER A 411 -7.62 -28.54 -16.72
CA SER A 411 -8.84 -27.98 -17.27
C SER A 411 -9.30 -28.77 -18.48
N LEU A 412 -10.61 -28.92 -18.60
CA LEU A 412 -11.24 -29.60 -19.72
C LEU A 412 -12.39 -28.74 -20.22
N THR A 413 -12.34 -28.36 -21.49
CA THR A 413 -13.44 -27.71 -22.18
C THR A 413 -14.04 -28.68 -23.19
N TYR A 414 -15.34 -28.95 -23.11
CA TYR A 414 -16.05 -29.78 -24.07
C TYR A 414 -17.15 -28.97 -24.74
N ILE A 415 -17.12 -28.90 -26.08
CA ILE A 415 -18.12 -28.19 -26.88
C ILE A 415 -18.97 -29.24 -27.61
N ALA A 416 -20.29 -29.16 -27.40
CA ALA A 416 -21.28 -30.05 -27.99
C ALA A 416 -22.40 -29.22 -28.64
N GLY A 417 -22.27 -28.95 -29.94
CA GLY A 417 -23.18 -28.05 -30.66
C GLY A 417 -23.11 -26.63 -30.08
N ASP A 418 -24.24 -26.10 -29.66
CA ASP A 418 -24.35 -24.77 -29.05
C ASP A 418 -24.16 -24.78 -27.52
N HIS A 419 -23.71 -25.91 -26.96
CA HIS A 419 -23.37 -26.04 -25.55
C HIS A 419 -21.86 -26.12 -25.35
N GLN A 420 -21.40 -25.50 -24.26
CA GLN A 420 -20.02 -25.56 -23.81
C GLN A 420 -19.98 -25.93 -22.32
N PHE A 421 -19.17 -26.93 -21.99
CA PHE A 421 -18.90 -27.38 -20.63
C PHE A 421 -17.43 -27.10 -20.32
N ARG A 422 -17.14 -26.58 -19.13
CA ARG A 422 -15.78 -26.37 -18.64
C ARG A 422 -15.66 -26.99 -17.25
N LEU A 423 -14.66 -27.84 -17.08
CA LEU A 423 -14.26 -28.44 -15.82
C LEU A 423 -12.86 -27.94 -15.48
N GLY A 424 -12.65 -27.55 -14.24
CA GLY A 424 -11.37 -27.10 -13.73
C GLY A 424 -11.05 -27.73 -12.39
N TYR A 425 -9.81 -28.14 -12.22
CA TYR A 425 -9.22 -28.50 -10.94
C TYR A 425 -7.89 -27.75 -10.80
N SER A 426 -7.61 -27.16 -9.64
CA SER A 426 -6.32 -26.56 -9.38
C SER A 426 -5.98 -26.52 -7.90
N GLN A 427 -4.70 -26.75 -7.58
CA GLN A 427 -4.13 -26.40 -6.29
C GLN A 427 -3.41 -25.06 -6.40
N THR A 428 -3.66 -24.18 -5.43
CA THR A 428 -3.08 -22.83 -5.35
C THR A 428 -2.65 -22.54 -3.92
N VAL A 429 -1.86 -21.48 -3.72
CA VAL A 429 -1.35 -21.08 -2.42
C VAL A 429 -1.48 -19.57 -2.21
N SER A 430 -1.66 -19.16 -0.96
CA SER A 430 -1.58 -17.77 -0.52
C SER A 430 -0.47 -17.63 0.52
N ARG A 431 0.51 -16.78 0.24
CA ARG A 431 1.64 -16.50 1.14
C ARG A 431 1.29 -15.34 2.06
N PRO A 432 1.67 -15.40 3.34
CA PRO A 432 1.64 -14.23 4.21
C PRO A 432 2.45 -13.08 3.62
N ASP A 433 1.90 -11.86 3.62
CA ASP A 433 2.69 -10.67 3.29
C ASP A 433 3.58 -10.27 4.49
N PHE A 434 4.60 -9.43 4.25
CA PHE A 434 5.49 -8.94 5.31
C PHE A 434 4.74 -8.25 6.44
N ARG A 435 3.64 -7.54 6.13
CA ARG A 435 2.79 -6.91 7.16
C ARG A 435 2.06 -7.94 8.01
N GLU A 436 1.73 -9.10 7.44
CA GLU A 436 1.06 -10.17 8.17
C GLU A 436 2.01 -10.98 9.04
N LEU A 437 3.30 -11.02 8.68
CA LEU A 437 4.36 -11.65 9.48
C LEU A 437 4.98 -10.70 10.52
N SER A 438 4.92 -9.39 10.28
CA SER A 438 5.59 -8.40 11.12
C SER A 438 4.89 -8.24 12.48
N PRO A 439 5.65 -8.26 13.59
CA PRO A 439 5.12 -7.93 14.91
C PRO A 439 4.91 -6.42 15.10
N ALA A 440 5.27 -5.58 14.10
CA ALA A 440 5.01 -4.16 14.09
C ALA A 440 3.50 -3.90 14.04
N ALA A 441 2.98 -3.13 15.00
CA ALA A 441 1.61 -2.68 14.94
C ALA A 441 1.46 -1.62 13.83
N PHE A 442 0.50 -1.80 12.93
CA PHE A 442 0.14 -0.79 11.94
C PHE A 442 -1.36 -0.48 12.01
N THR A 443 -1.73 0.77 11.73
CA THR A 443 -3.13 1.16 11.68
C THR A 443 -3.74 0.76 10.35
N ASN A 444 -4.86 0.03 10.39
CA ASN A 444 -5.62 -0.35 9.20
C ASN A 444 -6.34 0.89 8.65
N PRO A 445 -6.08 1.29 7.39
CA PRO A 445 -6.62 2.52 6.82
C PRO A 445 -8.14 2.50 6.64
N ILE A 446 -8.77 1.33 6.59
CA ILE A 446 -10.21 1.19 6.35
C ILE A 446 -11.01 1.44 7.64
N ASN A 447 -10.54 0.96 8.78
CA ASN A 447 -11.31 0.97 10.02
C ASN A 447 -10.60 1.65 11.21
N GLY A 448 -9.39 2.17 10.97
CA GLY A 448 -8.58 2.90 11.95
C GLY A 448 -8.14 2.05 13.15
N ARG A 449 -8.13 0.72 13.04
CA ARG A 449 -7.67 -0.17 14.13
C ARG A 449 -6.21 -0.55 13.94
N ASP A 450 -5.47 -0.59 15.04
CA ASP A 450 -4.15 -1.19 15.05
C ASP A 450 -4.24 -2.70 14.85
N VAL A 451 -3.42 -3.21 13.94
CA VAL A 451 -3.30 -4.62 13.59
C VAL A 451 -1.86 -5.05 13.83
N ILE A 452 -1.70 -6.21 14.47
CA ILE A 452 -0.40 -6.85 14.70
C ILE A 452 -0.35 -8.16 13.91
N GLY A 453 0.75 -8.38 13.19
CA GLY A 453 1.02 -9.61 12.46
C GLY A 453 1.45 -10.78 13.36
N ASN A 454 1.59 -11.95 12.76
CA ASN A 454 2.04 -13.17 13.41
C ASN A 454 3.21 -13.79 12.62
N PRO A 455 4.43 -13.84 13.17
CA PRO A 455 5.59 -14.38 12.46
C PRO A 455 5.53 -15.89 12.25
N ASN A 456 4.58 -16.60 12.87
CA ASN A 456 4.43 -18.05 12.76
C ASN A 456 3.41 -18.49 11.69
N LEU A 457 2.94 -17.57 10.84
CA LEU A 457 1.99 -17.91 9.79
C LEU A 457 2.63 -18.87 8.77
N LYS A 458 1.93 -19.97 8.51
CA LYS A 458 2.21 -20.90 7.40
C LYS A 458 1.56 -20.42 6.09
N ILE A 459 1.97 -21.00 4.97
CA ILE A 459 1.30 -20.78 3.68
C ILE A 459 -0.12 -21.36 3.74
N THR A 460 -1.12 -20.61 3.26
CA THR A 460 -2.48 -21.12 3.05
C THR A 460 -2.53 -21.91 1.76
N GLU A 461 -3.13 -23.08 1.80
CA GLU A 461 -3.28 -23.97 0.65
C GLU A 461 -4.75 -24.01 0.22
N LEU A 462 -5.01 -24.00 -1.09
CA LEU A 462 -6.35 -24.01 -1.63
C LEU A 462 -6.49 -25.07 -2.71
N GLU A 463 -7.48 -25.95 -2.56
CA GLU A 463 -7.95 -26.83 -3.62
C GLU A 463 -9.22 -26.25 -4.23
N ASN A 464 -9.24 -26.10 -5.56
CA ASN A 464 -10.35 -25.51 -6.29
C ASN A 464 -10.91 -26.51 -7.29
N PHE A 465 -12.23 -26.67 -7.30
CA PHE A 465 -12.99 -27.41 -8.30
C PHE A 465 -14.05 -26.51 -8.89
N ASP A 466 -14.07 -26.41 -10.21
CA ASP A 466 -14.98 -25.53 -10.95
C ASP A 466 -15.69 -26.31 -12.07
N LEU A 467 -17.00 -26.14 -12.17
CA LEU A 467 -17.82 -26.63 -13.28
C LEU A 467 -18.64 -25.46 -13.84
N ARG A 468 -18.55 -25.25 -15.15
CA ARG A 468 -19.35 -24.25 -15.86
C ARG A 468 -20.02 -24.86 -17.08
N TRP A 469 -21.27 -24.50 -17.28
CA TRP A 469 -22.05 -24.82 -18.48
C TRP A 469 -22.54 -23.53 -19.12
N GLU A 470 -22.44 -23.43 -20.43
CA GLU A 470 -22.89 -22.32 -21.26
C GLU A 470 -23.74 -22.88 -22.41
N TRP A 471 -24.88 -22.27 -22.68
CA TRP A 471 -25.77 -22.59 -23.80
C TRP A 471 -26.00 -21.32 -24.61
N TYR A 472 -25.58 -21.36 -25.87
CA TYR A 472 -25.80 -20.30 -26.84
C TYR A 472 -27.04 -20.63 -27.68
N PHE A 473 -27.99 -19.71 -27.81
CA PHE A 473 -29.20 -19.91 -28.63
C PHE A 473 -29.47 -18.75 -29.59
N GLY A 474 -28.52 -17.83 -29.67
CA GLY A 474 -28.44 -16.75 -30.65
C GLY A 474 -27.01 -16.28 -30.78
N PHE A 475 -26.75 -15.35 -31.70
CA PHE A 475 -25.41 -14.80 -31.91
C PHE A 475 -24.90 -14.03 -30.66
N SER A 476 -25.81 -13.40 -29.93
CA SER A 476 -25.55 -12.65 -28.70
C SER A 476 -26.26 -13.21 -27.47
N ASP A 477 -27.05 -14.28 -27.64
CA ASP A 477 -27.96 -14.77 -26.61
C ASP A 477 -27.44 -16.07 -26.03
N TYR A 478 -27.18 -16.07 -24.73
CA TYR A 478 -26.70 -17.24 -24.01
C TYR A 478 -27.23 -17.29 -22.58
N VAL A 479 -27.24 -18.50 -22.02
CA VAL A 479 -27.45 -18.76 -20.59
C VAL A 479 -26.24 -19.51 -20.07
N SER A 480 -25.77 -19.16 -18.88
CA SER A 480 -24.67 -19.87 -18.22
C SER A 480 -25.00 -20.21 -16.78
N ALA A 481 -24.56 -21.39 -16.33
CA ALA A 481 -24.58 -21.80 -14.94
C ALA A 481 -23.18 -22.23 -14.49
N GLY A 482 -22.81 -21.90 -13.27
CA GLY A 482 -21.52 -22.24 -12.68
C GLY A 482 -21.68 -22.81 -11.28
N LEU A 483 -20.87 -23.81 -10.96
CA LEU A 483 -20.73 -24.41 -9.64
C LEU A 483 -19.24 -24.42 -9.28
N PHE A 484 -18.91 -23.99 -8.07
CA PHE A 484 -17.54 -24.00 -7.57
C PHE A 484 -17.49 -24.62 -6.18
N TYR A 485 -16.38 -25.25 -5.87
CA TYR A 485 -16.05 -25.78 -4.55
C TYR A 485 -14.60 -25.45 -4.23
N LYS A 486 -14.35 -24.93 -3.02
CA LYS A 486 -13.02 -24.52 -2.56
C LYS A 486 -12.77 -25.01 -1.15
N GLU A 487 -11.65 -25.68 -0.94
CA GLU A 487 -11.18 -26.12 0.36
C GLU A 487 -9.91 -25.35 0.74
N PHE A 488 -9.88 -24.78 1.95
CA PHE A 488 -8.78 -23.98 2.46
C PHE A 488 -8.11 -24.68 3.62
N THR A 489 -6.80 -24.89 3.53
CA THR A 489 -5.98 -25.39 4.63
C THR A 489 -5.13 -24.26 5.18
N ASN A 490 -5.21 -24.02 6.50
CA ASN A 490 -4.54 -22.92 7.21
C ASN A 490 -4.85 -21.51 6.65
N PRO A 491 -6.13 -21.09 6.56
CA PRO A 491 -6.46 -19.73 6.16
C PRO A 491 -5.89 -18.69 7.14
N ILE A 492 -5.32 -17.62 6.59
CA ILE A 492 -4.88 -16.42 7.33
C ILE A 492 -6.11 -15.53 7.54
N GLU A 493 -6.45 -15.22 8.78
CA GLU A 493 -7.65 -14.45 9.14
C GLU A 493 -7.33 -13.41 10.22
N ALA A 494 -7.93 -12.22 10.10
CA ALA A 494 -7.93 -11.26 11.21
C ALA A 494 -8.86 -11.73 12.33
N SER A 495 -8.33 -11.78 13.54
CA SER A 495 -9.04 -12.04 14.79
C SER A 495 -9.07 -10.79 15.65
N ILE A 496 -10.19 -10.52 16.30
CA ILE A 496 -10.28 -9.45 17.30
C ILE A 496 -10.07 -10.12 18.65
N VAL A 497 -8.99 -9.77 19.34
CA VAL A 497 -8.79 -10.16 20.74
C VAL A 497 -9.09 -8.93 21.58
N GLY A 498 -10.19 -8.97 22.34
CA GLY A 498 -10.50 -7.93 23.30
C GLY A 498 -9.43 -7.88 24.38
N LEU A 499 -8.58 -6.85 24.37
CA LEU A 499 -7.68 -6.57 25.48
C LEU A 499 -8.54 -6.01 26.62
N GLN A 500 -8.92 -6.86 27.57
CA GLN A 500 -9.66 -6.48 28.78
C GLN A 500 -8.92 -5.47 29.69
N ALA A 501 -7.70 -5.03 29.35
CA ALA A 501 -6.85 -4.24 30.23
C ALA A 501 -6.49 -2.83 29.72
N THR A 502 -6.85 -2.43 28.48
CA THR A 502 -6.41 -1.14 27.92
C THR A 502 -7.51 -0.30 27.24
N GLY A 503 -8.76 -0.76 27.20
CA GLY A 503 -9.86 -0.03 26.54
C GLY A 503 -9.73 0.09 25.00
N LEU A 504 -8.62 -0.37 24.43
CA LEU A 504 -8.35 -0.35 22.99
C LEU A 504 -8.54 -1.75 22.39
N SER A 505 -9.53 -1.88 21.49
CA SER A 505 -9.70 -3.10 20.70
C SER A 505 -8.66 -3.16 19.57
N GLY A 506 -7.64 -4.01 19.73
CA GLY A 506 -6.65 -4.31 18.69
C GLY A 506 -7.06 -5.48 17.81
N GLY A 507 -6.74 -5.41 16.52
CA GLY A 507 -6.81 -6.55 15.60
C GLY A 507 -5.53 -7.38 15.64
N TRP A 508 -5.65 -8.70 15.50
CA TRP A 508 -4.54 -9.64 15.45
C TRP A 508 -4.67 -10.52 14.23
N ILE A 509 -3.59 -10.76 13.50
CA ILE A 509 -3.61 -11.73 12.40
C ILE A 509 -3.38 -13.13 12.98
N SER A 510 -4.31 -14.04 12.70
CA SER A 510 -4.35 -15.39 13.25
C SER A 510 -4.41 -16.44 12.14
N GLN A 511 -4.11 -17.68 12.51
CA GLN A 511 -4.29 -18.83 11.63
C GLN A 511 -5.31 -19.77 12.22
N ARG A 512 -6.32 -20.12 11.42
CA ARG A 512 -7.32 -21.09 11.83
C ARG A 512 -6.85 -22.49 11.47
N HIS A 513 -6.66 -23.34 12.48
CA HIS A 513 -6.60 -24.79 12.26
C HIS A 513 -8.04 -25.29 12.26
N ARG A 514 -8.56 -25.64 11.08
CA ARG A 514 -9.81 -26.39 10.94
C ARG A 514 -9.49 -27.83 10.59
#